data_AF-A0A1H6GJX3-F1
#
_entry.id   AF-A0A1H6GJX3-F1
#
_cell.length_a   1.000
_cell.length_b   1.000
_cell.length_c   1.000
_cell.angle_alpha   90.00
_cell.angle_beta   90.00
_cell.angle_gamma   90.00
#
_symmetry.space_group_name_H-M   'P 1'
#
loop_
_entity.id
_entity.type
_entity.pdbx_description
1 polymer ?
#
loop_
_entity_poly.entity_id
_entity_poly.type
_entity_poly.pdbx_seq_one_letter_code
_entity_poly.pdbx_strand_id
1 'polypeptide(L)'
;MRKSWAEYKREARKRERVRQLALERALNASVFKEAFSEYCRENKRTGFGAHFLILGSKWWDFGQDDGIEPLDPSEIDEDDQAAAFNSLGKAELVLSLLEDVVATLAHDISDFKRSEIEARIEEVKKSGLTGPNSKAALDELELLKKMRHNLNKRVRRTLPSTRAAG
;
A
#
# COMPACT_ATOMS: atom_id res chain seq x y z
N MET A 1 -39.04 -0.68 -17.01
CA MET A 1 -38.66 0.65 -16.50
C MET A 1 -37.29 1.03 -17.02
N ARG A 2 -37.12 2.26 -17.50
CA ARG A 2 -35.83 2.77 -17.98
C ARG A 2 -34.97 3.09 -16.76
N LYS A 3 -33.77 2.51 -16.67
CA LYS A 3 -32.84 2.75 -15.55
C LYS A 3 -32.57 4.24 -15.42
N SER A 4 -32.58 4.73 -14.19
CA SER A 4 -32.18 6.10 -13.87
C SER A 4 -30.72 6.32 -14.26
N TRP A 5 -30.36 7.55 -14.65
CA TRP A 5 -28.96 7.92 -14.90
C TRP A 5 -28.04 7.62 -13.71
N ALA A 6 -28.54 7.76 -12.48
CA ALA A 6 -27.80 7.45 -11.27
C ALA A 6 -27.55 5.93 -11.11
N GLU A 7 -28.49 5.10 -11.56
CA GLU A 7 -28.35 3.63 -11.57
C GLU A 7 -27.37 3.19 -12.66
N TYR A 8 -27.47 3.78 -13.86
CA TYR A 8 -26.52 3.56 -14.95
C TYR A 8 -25.08 3.90 -14.52
N LYS A 9 -24.88 5.05 -13.86
CA LYS A 9 -23.55 5.47 -13.36
C LYS A 9 -23.03 4.55 -12.26
N ARG A 10 -23.90 4.06 -11.35
CA ARG A 10 -23.54 3.08 -10.32
C ARG A 10 -23.12 1.75 -10.93
N GLU A 11 -23.87 1.23 -11.89
CA GLU A 11 -23.52 -0.01 -12.60
C GLU A 11 -22.23 0.12 -13.40
N ALA A 12 -22.01 1.25 -14.07
CA ALA A 12 -20.77 1.51 -14.79
C ALA A 12 -19.56 1.48 -13.84
N ARG A 13 -19.62 2.15 -12.68
CA ARG A 13 -18.56 2.11 -11.65
C ARG A 13 -18.34 0.70 -11.09
N LYS A 14 -19.41 -0.09 -10.91
CA LYS A 14 -19.30 -1.48 -10.46
C LYS A 14 -18.58 -2.33 -11.52
N ARG A 15 -18.96 -2.22 -12.79
CA ARG A 15 -18.29 -2.92 -13.92
C ARG A 15 -16.82 -2.53 -14.05
N GLU A 16 -16.49 -1.26 -13.83
CA GLU A 16 -15.11 -0.79 -13.87
C GLU A 16 -14.29 -1.38 -12.72
N ARG A 17 -14.80 -1.33 -11.48
CA ARG A 17 -14.12 -1.97 -10.33
C ARG A 17 -13.89 -3.47 -10.54
N VAL A 18 -14.88 -4.19 -11.07
CA VAL A 18 -14.73 -5.62 -11.38
C VAL A 18 -13.64 -5.85 -12.43
N ARG A 19 -13.59 -5.03 -13.49
CA ARG A 19 -12.54 -5.12 -14.52
C ARG A 19 -11.15 -4.81 -13.97
N GLN A 20 -11.00 -3.77 -13.15
CA GLN A 20 -9.75 -3.42 -12.49
C GLN A 20 -9.26 -4.56 -11.59
N LEU A 21 -10.14 -5.13 -10.77
CA LEU A 21 -9.80 -6.28 -9.92
C LEU A 21 -9.41 -7.52 -10.73
N ALA A 22 -10.08 -7.79 -11.85
CA ALA A 22 -9.73 -8.88 -12.74
C ALA A 22 -8.35 -8.67 -13.39
N LEU A 23 -8.04 -7.43 -13.79
CA LEU A 23 -6.73 -7.06 -14.32
C LEU A 23 -5.63 -7.26 -13.28
N GLU A 24 -5.79 -6.73 -12.06
CA GLU A 24 -4.82 -6.91 -10.97
C GLU A 24 -4.58 -8.39 -10.66
N ARG A 25 -5.64 -9.21 -10.64
CA ARG A 25 -5.51 -10.67 -10.44
C ARG A 25 -4.74 -11.35 -11.57
N ALA A 26 -4.98 -10.95 -12.81
CA ALA A 26 -4.23 -11.49 -13.95
C ALA A 26 -2.74 -11.13 -13.85
N LEU A 27 -2.43 -9.89 -13.47
CA LEU A 27 -1.05 -9.43 -13.26
C LEU A 27 -0.36 -10.20 -12.12
N ASN A 28 -1.07 -10.46 -11.02
CA ASN A 28 -0.57 -11.29 -9.93
C ASN A 28 -0.27 -12.74 -10.34
N ALA A 29 -0.86 -13.24 -11.42
CA ALA A 29 -0.61 -14.59 -11.92
C ALA A 29 0.48 -14.65 -13.01
N SER A 30 0.71 -13.54 -13.73
CA SER A 30 1.60 -13.53 -14.90
C SER A 30 2.88 -12.72 -14.76
N VAL A 31 2.84 -11.60 -14.01
CA VAL A 31 3.97 -10.66 -13.88
C VAL A 31 4.73 -10.89 -12.58
N PHE A 32 4.02 -11.10 -11.47
CA PHE A 32 4.62 -11.32 -10.15
C PHE A 32 4.76 -12.83 -9.92
N LYS A 33 5.98 -13.35 -10.06
CA LYS A 33 6.34 -14.76 -9.94
C LYS A 33 6.74 -15.13 -8.52
N GLU A 34 7.51 -14.28 -7.85
CA GLU A 34 7.90 -14.49 -6.47
C GLU A 34 6.69 -14.26 -5.54
N ALA A 35 6.56 -15.07 -4.49
CA ALA A 35 5.57 -14.79 -3.46
C ALA A 35 6.01 -13.59 -2.63
N PHE A 36 5.12 -12.62 -2.37
CA PHE A 36 5.44 -11.46 -1.54
C PHE A 36 6.02 -11.83 -0.16
N SER A 37 5.55 -12.95 0.42
CA SER A 37 6.08 -13.47 1.69
C SER A 37 7.53 -13.96 1.62
N GLU A 38 7.97 -14.43 0.45
CA GLU A 38 9.36 -14.84 0.21
C GLU A 38 10.24 -13.59 0.09
N TYR A 39 9.80 -12.62 -0.72
CA TYR A 39 10.43 -11.31 -0.85
C TYR A 39 10.67 -10.64 0.51
N CYS A 40 9.63 -10.60 1.36
CA CYS A 40 9.76 -10.01 2.69
C CYS A 40 10.82 -10.72 3.55
N ARG A 41 10.89 -12.06 3.46
CA ARG A 41 11.84 -12.86 4.23
C ARG A 41 13.28 -12.63 3.77
N GLU A 42 13.51 -12.69 2.46
CA GLU A 42 14.84 -12.50 1.87
C GLU A 42 15.39 -11.10 2.10
N ASN A 43 14.52 -10.09 1.97
CA ASN A 43 14.88 -8.68 2.14
C ASN A 43 14.78 -8.22 3.60
N LYS A 44 14.56 -9.14 4.55
CA LYS A 44 14.40 -8.86 5.99
C LYS A 44 13.41 -7.73 6.27
N ARG A 45 12.35 -7.64 5.47
CA ARG A 45 11.25 -6.69 5.67
C ARG A 45 10.42 -7.21 6.84
N THR A 46 10.63 -6.63 8.02
CA THR A 46 9.78 -6.84 9.20
C THR A 46 8.43 -6.12 9.08
N GLY A 47 8.30 -5.29 8.03
CA GLY A 47 7.08 -4.58 7.67
C GLY A 47 6.72 -3.50 8.69
N PHE A 48 5.43 -3.22 8.76
CA PHE A 48 4.87 -2.21 9.65
C PHE A 48 4.66 -2.71 11.11
N GLY A 49 5.04 -3.95 11.42
CA GLY A 49 4.71 -4.62 12.68
C GLY A 49 5.20 -3.91 13.94
N ALA A 50 6.35 -3.21 13.86
CA ALA A 50 6.90 -2.46 15.00
C ALA A 50 5.95 -1.37 15.52
N HIS A 51 5.25 -0.66 14.63
CA HIS A 51 4.28 0.37 15.03
C HIS A 51 3.14 -0.19 15.90
N PHE A 52 2.79 -1.49 15.73
CA PHE A 52 1.78 -2.13 16.57
C PHE A 52 2.26 -2.40 18.00
N LEU A 53 3.58 -2.42 18.24
CA LEU A 53 4.13 -2.48 19.58
C LEU A 53 3.85 -1.19 20.37
N ILE A 54 3.85 -0.05 19.68
CA ILE A 54 3.54 1.26 20.27
C ILE A 54 2.04 1.41 20.54
N LEU A 55 1.18 0.87 19.67
CA LEU A 55 -0.27 1.04 19.78
C LEU A 55 -0.84 0.37 21.05
N GLY A 56 -0.41 -0.83 21.42
CA GLY A 56 -1.01 -1.52 22.56
C GLY A 56 -2.25 -2.34 22.21
N SER A 57 -2.97 -2.78 23.25
CA SER A 57 -4.16 -3.63 23.13
C SER A 57 -5.50 -2.88 23.13
N LYS A 58 -5.50 -1.57 23.40
CA LYS A 58 -6.71 -0.74 23.50
C LYS A 58 -6.59 0.59 22.76
N TRP A 59 -5.73 0.66 21.75
CA TRP A 59 -5.44 1.88 20.99
C TRP A 59 -6.67 2.51 20.32
N TRP A 60 -7.70 1.71 20.02
CA TRP A 60 -8.94 2.16 19.39
C TRP A 60 -9.99 2.69 20.37
N ASP A 61 -9.80 2.50 21.68
CA ASP A 61 -10.76 2.93 22.70
C ASP A 61 -10.41 4.35 23.17
N PHE A 62 -11.27 5.30 22.80
CA PHE A 62 -11.19 6.70 23.21
C PHE A 62 -12.32 7.08 24.18
N GLY A 63 -13.04 6.08 24.71
CA GLY A 63 -14.17 6.31 25.62
C GLY A 63 -13.76 6.70 27.04
N GLN A 64 -12.47 6.54 27.38
CA GLN A 64 -11.86 6.96 28.63
C GLN A 64 -10.78 8.00 28.33
N ASP A 65 -10.59 8.95 29.26
CA ASP A 65 -9.55 9.98 29.13
C ASP A 65 -8.19 9.48 29.63
N ASP A 66 -7.83 8.27 29.21
CA ASP A 66 -6.54 7.64 29.49
C ASP A 66 -5.55 7.88 28.35
N GLY A 67 -4.27 7.67 28.67
CA GLY A 67 -3.19 7.74 27.70
C GLY A 67 -3.01 6.47 26.88
N ILE A 68 -1.99 6.48 26.03
CA ILE A 68 -1.57 5.28 25.29
C ILE A 68 -0.92 4.27 26.25
N GLU A 69 -1.23 2.98 26.05
CA GLU A 69 -0.64 1.85 26.77
C GLU A 69 0.05 0.93 25.75
N PRO A 70 1.34 1.15 25.42
CA PRO A 70 2.04 0.35 24.42
C PRO A 70 2.16 -1.13 24.84
N LEU A 71 2.22 -2.04 23.85
CA LEU A 71 2.58 -3.44 24.09
C LEU A 71 4.04 -3.56 24.53
N ASP A 72 4.92 -2.74 23.96
CA ASP A 72 6.33 -2.62 24.36
C ASP A 72 6.65 -1.16 24.73
N PRO A 73 6.79 -0.84 26.03
CA PRO A 73 7.13 0.51 26.47
C PRO A 73 8.49 1.03 25.99
N SER A 74 9.38 0.18 25.49
CA SER A 74 10.68 0.61 24.94
C SER A 74 10.60 1.13 23.50
N GLU A 75 9.47 0.92 22.82
CA GLU A 75 9.23 1.36 21.45
C GLU A 75 8.62 2.77 21.37
N ILE A 76 8.19 3.34 22.50
CA ILE A 76 7.70 4.72 22.59
C ILE A 76 8.72 5.59 23.31
N ASP A 77 8.96 6.79 22.81
CA ASP A 77 9.78 7.77 23.52
C ASP A 77 8.99 8.52 24.60
N GLU A 78 9.72 9.16 25.52
CA GLU A 78 9.12 9.86 26.66
C GLU A 78 8.24 11.05 26.24
N ASP A 79 8.59 11.73 25.13
CA ASP A 79 7.86 12.90 24.64
C ASP A 79 6.52 12.49 24.02
N ASP A 80 6.51 11.41 23.22
CA ASP A 80 5.30 10.83 22.64
C ASP A 80 4.39 10.25 23.71
N GLN A 81 4.95 9.56 24.71
CA GLN A 81 4.17 9.06 25.86
C GLN A 81 3.57 10.21 26.67
N ALA A 82 4.32 11.30 26.87
CA ALA A 82 3.84 12.49 27.57
C ALA A 82 2.79 13.24 26.76
N ALA A 83 2.90 13.29 25.43
CA ALA A 83 1.91 13.91 24.54
C ALA A 83 0.62 13.08 24.48
N ALA A 84 0.72 11.76 24.53
CA ALA A 84 -0.40 10.82 24.48
C ALA A 84 -0.94 10.45 25.87
N PHE A 85 -0.95 11.39 26.83
CA PHE A 85 -1.39 11.14 28.22
C PHE A 85 -2.91 11.12 28.42
N ASN A 86 -3.68 11.58 27.42
CA ASN A 86 -5.14 11.67 27.46
C ASN A 86 -5.77 11.18 26.15
N SER A 87 -7.10 11.11 26.09
CA SER A 87 -7.83 10.53 24.96
C SER A 87 -7.53 11.22 23.61
N LEU A 88 -7.37 12.55 23.60
CA LEU A 88 -7.08 13.30 22.39
C LEU A 88 -5.64 13.07 21.91
N GLY A 89 -4.66 13.19 22.81
CA GLY A 89 -3.26 12.95 22.48
C GLY A 89 -3.02 11.50 22.03
N LYS A 90 -3.69 10.55 22.69
CA LYS A 90 -3.75 9.14 22.26
C LYS A 90 -4.30 9.03 20.83
N ALA A 91 -5.42 9.69 20.51
CA ALA A 91 -5.99 9.65 19.17
C ALA A 91 -5.06 10.25 18.09
N GLU A 92 -4.35 11.34 18.40
CA GLU A 92 -3.39 11.97 17.49
C GLU A 92 -2.15 11.10 17.25
N LEU A 93 -1.61 10.47 18.30
CA LEU A 93 -0.50 9.52 18.19
C LEU A 93 -0.91 8.30 17.37
N VAL A 94 -2.08 7.71 17.68
CA VAL A 94 -2.64 6.58 16.93
C VAL A 94 -2.79 6.91 15.45
N LEU A 95 -3.33 8.08 15.10
CA LEU A 95 -3.44 8.49 13.71
C LEU A 95 -2.07 8.54 13.02
N SER A 96 -1.10 9.18 13.66
CA SER A 96 0.27 9.32 13.13
C SER A 96 0.91 7.95 12.87
N LEU A 97 0.82 7.03 13.84
CA LEU A 97 1.33 5.66 13.70
C LEU A 97 0.63 4.89 12.58
N LEU A 98 -0.69 5.04 12.40
CA LEU A 98 -1.41 4.38 11.32
C LEU A 98 -1.04 4.95 9.95
N GLU A 99 -0.73 6.25 9.85
CA GLU A 99 -0.20 6.85 8.62
C GLU A 99 1.16 6.25 8.26
N ASP A 100 2.04 6.07 9.25
CA ASP A 100 3.34 5.44 9.05
C ASP A 100 3.20 3.96 8.64
N VAL A 101 2.30 3.21 9.31
CA VAL A 101 1.96 1.83 8.91
C VAL A 101 1.54 1.75 7.44
N VAL A 102 0.65 2.66 7.01
CA VAL A 102 0.20 2.73 5.61
C VAL A 102 1.36 3.07 4.68
N ALA A 103 2.22 4.01 5.06
CA ALA A 103 3.37 4.42 4.27
C ALA A 103 4.39 3.28 4.10
N THR A 104 4.78 2.61 5.19
CA THR A 104 5.70 1.47 5.18
C THR A 104 5.15 0.33 4.33
N LEU A 105 3.89 -0.06 4.51
CA LEU A 105 3.28 -1.14 3.73
C LEU A 105 3.19 -0.79 2.24
N ALA A 106 2.80 0.45 1.92
CA ALA A 106 2.72 0.91 0.54
C ALA A 106 4.10 0.90 -0.13
N HIS A 107 5.14 1.28 0.61
CA HIS A 107 6.52 1.24 0.14
C HIS A 107 6.98 -0.19 -0.13
N ASP A 108 6.80 -1.11 0.81
CA ASP A 108 7.19 -2.52 0.65
C ASP A 108 6.48 -3.19 -0.53
N ILE A 109 5.18 -2.96 -0.70
CA ILE A 109 4.42 -3.48 -1.85
C ILE A 109 4.92 -2.86 -3.17
N SER A 110 5.24 -1.57 -3.18
CA SER A 110 5.73 -0.88 -4.37
C SER A 110 7.10 -1.39 -4.78
N ASP A 111 8.02 -1.54 -3.83
CA ASP A 111 9.36 -2.09 -4.04
C ASP A 111 9.30 -3.49 -4.62
N PHE A 112 8.50 -4.38 -4.03
CA PHE A 112 8.26 -5.73 -4.54
C PHE A 112 7.70 -5.73 -5.97
N LYS A 113 6.63 -4.97 -6.23
CA LYS A 113 6.03 -4.93 -7.58
C LYS A 113 7.03 -4.39 -8.60
N ARG A 114 7.88 -3.43 -8.23
CA ARG A 114 8.92 -2.88 -9.10
C ARG A 114 10.02 -3.87 -9.38
N SER A 115 10.52 -4.60 -8.39
CA SER A 115 11.57 -5.61 -8.59
C SER A 115 11.11 -6.70 -9.55
N GLU A 116 9.87 -7.17 -9.40
CA GLU A 116 9.29 -8.19 -10.29
C GLU A 116 9.09 -7.68 -11.72
N ILE A 117 8.62 -6.45 -11.90
CA ILE A 117 8.50 -5.84 -13.23
C ILE A 117 9.87 -5.66 -13.88
N GLU A 118 10.89 -5.23 -13.11
CA GLU A 118 12.25 -5.06 -13.62
C GLU A 118 12.86 -6.41 -14.01
N ALA A 119 12.71 -7.45 -13.19
CA ALA A 119 13.12 -8.81 -13.52
C ALA A 119 12.45 -9.29 -14.81
N ARG A 120 11.13 -9.09 -14.95
CA ARG A 120 10.39 -9.48 -16.16
C ARG A 120 10.83 -8.71 -17.40
N ILE A 121 11.13 -7.42 -17.28
CA ILE A 121 11.70 -6.62 -18.38
C ILE A 121 13.02 -7.22 -18.86
N GLU A 122 13.90 -7.61 -17.95
CA GLU A 122 15.19 -8.21 -18.30
C GLU A 122 15.04 -9.61 -18.93
N GLU A 123 14.08 -10.41 -18.47
CA GLU A 123 13.72 -11.68 -19.11
C GLU A 123 13.27 -11.48 -20.56
N VAL A 124 12.31 -10.56 -20.80
CA VAL A 124 11.76 -10.29 -22.14
C VAL A 124 12.86 -9.81 -23.10
N LYS A 125 13.78 -8.96 -22.62
CA LYS A 125 14.94 -8.51 -23.41
C LYS A 125 15.87 -9.67 -23.78
N LYS A 126 16.13 -10.59 -22.85
CA LYS A 126 16.99 -11.76 -23.06
C LYS A 126 16.36 -12.81 -23.98
N SER A 127 15.06 -13.06 -23.86
CA SER A 127 14.33 -14.05 -24.68
C SER A 127 14.13 -13.63 -26.14
N GLY A 128 14.48 -12.38 -26.47
CA GLY A 128 14.67 -11.93 -27.85
C GLY A 128 13.64 -10.89 -28.30
N LEU A 129 14.17 -9.77 -28.80
CA LEU A 129 13.41 -8.72 -29.50
C LEU A 129 13.42 -8.92 -31.02
N THR A 130 13.97 -10.04 -31.50
CA THR A 130 14.16 -10.35 -32.91
C THR A 130 13.52 -11.71 -33.23
N GLY A 131 12.96 -11.85 -34.44
CA GLY A 131 12.26 -13.06 -34.87
C GLY A 131 10.72 -12.93 -34.91
N PRO A 132 10.00 -14.02 -35.20
CA PRO A 132 8.56 -14.00 -35.48
C PRO A 132 7.69 -13.55 -34.28
N ASN A 133 8.19 -13.69 -33.04
CA ASN A 133 7.50 -13.25 -31.83
C ASN A 133 7.90 -11.84 -31.35
N SER A 134 8.76 -11.13 -32.11
CA SER A 134 9.29 -9.81 -31.73
C SER A 134 8.20 -8.78 -31.42
N LYS A 135 7.09 -8.79 -32.17
CA LYS A 135 5.97 -7.87 -31.93
C LYS A 135 5.33 -8.07 -30.55
N ALA A 136 5.04 -9.32 -30.18
CA ALA A 136 4.45 -9.62 -28.88
C ALA A 136 5.40 -9.26 -27.71
N ALA A 137 6.70 -9.51 -27.90
CA ALA A 137 7.72 -9.12 -26.92
C ALA A 137 7.84 -7.59 -26.77
N LEU A 138 7.70 -6.82 -27.85
CA LEU A 138 7.69 -5.35 -27.80
C LEU A 138 6.44 -4.81 -27.09
N ASP A 139 5.26 -5.37 -27.39
CA ASP A 139 4.01 -5.00 -26.74
C ASP A 139 4.05 -5.30 -25.22
N GLU A 140 4.59 -6.45 -24.83
CA GLU A 140 4.80 -6.80 -23.42
C GLU A 140 5.79 -5.83 -22.75
N LEU A 141 6.90 -5.50 -23.42
CA LEU A 141 7.90 -4.57 -22.89
C LEU A 141 7.32 -3.16 -22.68
N GLU A 142 6.49 -2.67 -23.60
CA GLU A 142 5.80 -1.39 -23.46
C GLU A 142 4.86 -1.39 -22.25
N LEU A 143 4.07 -2.47 -22.10
CA LEU A 143 3.17 -2.65 -20.97
C LEU A 143 3.93 -2.63 -19.63
N LEU A 144 5.01 -3.39 -19.52
CA LEU A 144 5.84 -3.46 -18.30
C LEU A 144 6.48 -2.10 -17.97
N LYS A 145 6.99 -1.38 -18.98
CA LYS A 145 7.52 -0.02 -18.80
C LYS A 145 6.45 0.94 -18.28
N LYS A 146 5.22 0.84 -18.79
CA LYS A 146 4.08 1.65 -18.33
C LYS A 146 3.71 1.32 -16.88
N MET A 147 3.68 0.05 -16.50
CA MET A 147 3.44 -0.37 -15.12
C MET A 147 4.50 0.19 -14.16
N ARG A 148 5.79 0.03 -14.50
CA ARG A 148 6.90 0.60 -13.73
C ARG A 148 6.76 2.12 -13.58
N HIS A 149 6.44 2.83 -14.66
CA HIS A 149 6.24 4.28 -14.61
C HIS A 149 5.05 4.66 -13.70
N ASN A 150 3.96 3.88 -13.70
CA ASN A 150 2.83 4.14 -12.82
C ASN A 150 3.16 3.91 -11.34
N LEU A 151 3.97 2.91 -11.00
CA LEU A 151 4.41 2.65 -9.62
C LEU A 151 5.33 3.76 -9.07
N ASN A 152 6.00 4.52 -9.95
CA ASN A 152 6.79 5.69 -9.54
C ASN A 152 5.94 6.92 -9.21
N LYS A 153 4.63 6.91 -9.48
CA LYS A 153 3.74 8.04 -9.19
C LYS A 153 3.35 8.04 -7.72
N ARG A 154 3.47 9.20 -7.07
CA ARG A 154 2.95 9.40 -5.71
C ARG A 154 1.43 9.57 -5.75
N VAL A 155 0.73 8.81 -4.92
CA VAL A 155 -0.70 9.02 -4.64
C VAL A 155 -0.82 10.04 -3.52
N ARG A 156 -1.34 11.23 -3.83
CA ARG A 156 -1.64 12.24 -2.81
C ARG A 156 -3.03 11.99 -2.25
N ARG A 157 -3.14 11.92 -0.92
CA ARG A 157 -4.41 11.90 -0.20
C ARG A 157 -4.52 13.20 0.58
N THR A 158 -5.69 13.83 0.50
CA THR A 158 -6.03 14.99 1.33
C THR A 158 -6.72 14.49 2.58
N LEU A 159 -6.15 14.79 3.74
CA LEU A 159 -6.69 14.45 5.05
C LEU A 159 -7.14 15.74 5.77
N PRO A 160 -8.16 15.67 6.65
CA PRO A 160 -8.50 16.79 7.53
C PRO A 160 -7.32 17.18 8.42
N SER A 161 -7.16 18.47 8.71
CA SER A 161 -6.20 18.91 9.73
C SER A 161 -6.67 18.44 11.11
N THR A 162 -5.80 17.76 11.84
CA THR A 162 -6.05 17.37 13.23
C THR A 162 -5.44 18.35 14.22
N ARG A 163 -4.35 19.03 13.86
CA ARG A 163 -3.73 20.04 14.71
C ARG A 163 -4.40 21.40 14.56
N ALA A 164 -4.69 22.02 15.70
CA ALA A 164 -5.27 23.36 15.79
C ALA A 164 -4.21 24.48 15.91
N ALA A 165 -3.00 24.14 16.37
CA ALA A 165 -1.86 25.05 16.41
C ALA A 165 -1.13 25.03 15.05
N GLY A 166 -0.81 26.22 14.54
CA GLY A 166 -0.02 26.45 13.33
C GLY A 166 1.38 26.96 13.66
#